data_AF-A0A7C4DAC8-F1
#
_entry.id   AF-A0A7C4DAC8-F1
#
_cell.length_a   1.000
_cell.length_b   1.000
_cell.length_c   1.000
_cell.angle_alpha   90.00
_cell.angle_beta   90.00
_cell.angle_gamma   90.00
#
_symmetry.space_group_name_H-M   'P 1'
#
loop_
_entity.id
_entity.type
_entity.pdbx_description
1 polymer ?
#
loop_
_entity_poly.entity_id
_entity_poly.type
_entity_poly.pdbx_seq_one_letter_code
_entity_poly.pdbx_strand_id
1 'polypeptide(L)'
;YLEGFREKEGALFLRKAAECFEKKPVVVFKAGKSEYGRRATASHTGSVMTASSIASAAFKQWGIIEAENEYEIITFSKVLSFRLPSIRRGDVAILTISGGHGVLCSDLCAKYGLNLVEFTEEEQEEMRRLLNPSAAPIASLRNPIDLTGSLVDNDVEKVAEYLMKNEKVEAVILLMLPYPPTISMQLGRRAANIVRKYKKPVVAYVPWVQKYQMIVEGFELNGVPVAHTVEEAVQMIKALKLKGEAETRINRGLCYAGLPSVG
;
A
#
# COMPACT_ATOMS: atom_id res chain seq x y z
N TYR A 1 13.32 12.26 5.91
CA TYR A 1 12.97 13.25 6.96
C TYR A 1 13.48 14.60 6.51
N LEU A 2 12.67 15.66 6.66
CA LEU A 2 12.98 17.00 6.17
C LEU A 2 12.49 18.05 7.18
N GLU A 3 13.36 18.98 7.58
CA GLU A 3 12.99 20.09 8.48
C GLU A 3 12.75 21.38 7.72
N GLY A 4 13.54 21.64 6.69
CA GLY A 4 13.44 22.83 5.86
C GLY A 4 14.46 22.79 4.72
N PHE A 5 14.43 23.84 3.91
CA PHE A 5 15.42 24.07 2.85
C PHE A 5 16.20 25.35 3.17
N ARG A 6 17.45 25.42 2.71
CA ARG A 6 18.14 26.71 2.62
C ARG A 6 17.56 27.52 1.47
N GLU A 7 17.96 28.80 1.39
CA GLU A 7 17.51 29.69 0.33
C GLU A 7 17.77 29.08 -1.06
N LYS A 8 16.77 29.11 -1.96
CA LYS A 8 16.82 28.60 -3.34
C LYS A 8 17.01 27.07 -3.51
N GLU A 9 17.28 26.31 -2.46
CA GLU A 9 17.47 24.85 -2.56
C GLU A 9 16.16 24.06 -2.73
N GLY A 10 15.04 24.58 -2.21
CA GLY A 10 13.74 23.90 -2.30
C GLY A 10 13.30 23.64 -3.73
N ALA A 11 13.40 24.64 -4.62
CA ALA A 11 13.03 24.49 -6.03
C ALA A 11 13.92 23.46 -6.75
N LEU A 12 15.23 23.45 -6.45
CA LEU A 12 16.16 22.47 -7.00
C LEU A 12 15.81 21.04 -6.54
N PHE A 13 15.49 20.86 -5.25
CA PHE A 13 15.07 19.58 -4.71
C PHE A 13 13.82 19.05 -5.40
N LEU A 14 12.77 19.88 -5.52
CA LEU A 14 11.50 19.51 -6.16
C LEU A 14 11.74 19.06 -7.61
N ARG A 15 12.54 19.82 -8.36
CA ARG A 15 12.90 19.50 -9.75
C ARG A 15 13.66 18.17 -9.85
N LYS A 16 14.67 17.97 -9.03
CA LYS A 16 15.48 16.74 -9.05
C LYS A 16 14.69 15.51 -8.61
N ALA A 17 13.77 15.68 -7.66
CA ALA A 17 12.86 14.61 -7.24
C ALA A 17 11.90 14.19 -8.36
N ALA A 18 11.34 15.15 -9.11
CA ALA A 18 10.50 14.84 -10.26
C ALA A 18 11.28 14.18 -11.41
N GLU A 19 12.51 14.66 -11.70
CA GLU A 19 13.38 14.10 -12.75
C GLU A 19 13.72 12.62 -12.51
N CYS A 20 13.77 12.16 -11.26
CA CYS A 20 14.12 10.77 -10.93
C CYS A 20 12.90 9.88 -10.59
N PHE A 21 11.68 10.43 -10.59
CA PHE A 21 10.49 9.77 -10.08
C PHE A 21 10.22 8.41 -10.74
N GLU A 22 10.34 8.30 -12.07
CA GLU A 22 10.12 7.03 -12.80
C GLU A 22 11.03 5.90 -12.33
N LYS A 23 12.27 6.23 -11.93
CA LYS A 23 13.27 5.26 -11.47
C LYS A 23 13.17 5.04 -9.96
N LYS A 24 12.92 6.10 -9.20
CA LYS A 24 12.97 6.11 -7.74
C LYS A 24 12.04 7.21 -7.18
N PRO A 25 10.82 6.84 -6.76
CA PRO A 25 9.93 7.76 -6.06
C PRO A 25 10.61 8.32 -4.80
N VAL A 26 10.36 9.60 -4.51
CA VAL A 26 10.88 10.28 -3.32
C VAL A 26 9.79 10.36 -2.26
N VAL A 27 10.09 9.85 -1.07
CA VAL A 27 9.21 9.94 0.11
C VAL A 27 9.77 10.99 1.08
N VAL A 28 8.94 11.94 1.49
CA VAL A 28 9.30 12.99 2.45
C VAL A 28 8.44 12.87 3.70
N PHE A 29 9.08 12.78 4.86
CA PHE A 29 8.44 13.05 6.15
C PHE A 29 8.88 14.45 6.60
N LYS A 30 7.96 15.42 6.53
CA LYS A 30 8.22 16.83 6.85
C LYS A 30 7.95 17.09 8.34
N ALA A 31 8.98 17.52 9.06
CA ALA A 31 8.88 18.00 10.43
C ALA A 31 8.37 19.44 10.50
N GLY A 32 8.02 19.91 11.69
CA GLY A 32 7.64 21.31 11.92
C GLY A 32 6.30 21.73 11.30
N LYS A 33 5.34 20.79 11.20
CA LYS A 33 3.99 21.08 10.69
C LYS A 33 3.13 21.88 11.66
N SER A 34 3.28 21.62 12.96
CA SER A 34 2.59 22.37 14.02
C SER A 34 3.32 23.67 14.35
N GLU A 35 2.64 24.62 15.01
CA GLU A 35 3.28 25.85 15.47
C GLU A 35 4.47 25.55 16.38
N TYR A 36 4.32 24.64 17.34
CA TYR A 36 5.38 24.20 18.24
C TYR A 36 6.58 23.62 17.49
N GLY A 37 6.33 22.70 16.54
CA GLY A 37 7.40 22.10 15.74
C GLY A 37 8.09 23.11 14.82
N ARG A 38 7.34 24.07 14.28
CA ARG A 38 7.88 25.14 13.43
C ARG A 38 8.82 26.05 14.23
N ARG A 39 8.44 26.43 15.46
CA ARG A 39 9.33 27.18 16.37
C ARG A 39 10.58 26.39 16.73
N ALA A 40 10.42 25.11 17.07
CA ALA A 40 11.54 24.24 17.42
C ALA A 40 12.54 24.08 16.26
N THR A 41 12.06 23.91 15.03
CA THR A 41 12.93 23.78 13.84
C THR A 41 13.64 25.09 13.49
N ALA A 42 12.97 26.24 13.65
CA ALA A 42 13.59 27.54 13.37
C ALA A 42 14.76 27.88 14.32
N SER A 43 14.70 27.48 15.58
CA SER A 43 15.72 27.85 16.58
C SER A 43 17.08 27.19 16.37
N HIS A 44 17.16 26.09 15.61
CA HIS A 44 18.42 25.34 15.42
C HIS A 44 18.86 25.12 13.97
N THR A 45 17.97 25.30 12.98
CA THR A 45 18.32 25.03 11.56
C THR A 45 18.67 26.27 10.74
N GLY A 46 18.27 27.47 11.20
CA GLY A 46 18.43 28.70 10.41
C GLY A 46 17.74 28.67 9.04
N SER A 47 16.80 27.73 8.84
CA SER A 47 16.14 27.49 7.54
C SER A 47 14.95 28.41 7.32
N VAL A 48 14.58 28.61 6.05
CA VAL A 48 13.44 29.45 5.68
C VAL A 48 12.14 28.75 6.11
N MET A 49 11.38 29.40 7.00
CA MET A 49 10.07 28.91 7.44
C MET A 49 9.05 28.96 6.30
N THR A 50 8.89 27.85 5.58
CA THR A 50 7.80 27.66 4.62
C THR A 50 6.56 27.14 5.35
N ALA A 51 5.40 27.73 5.09
CA ALA A 51 4.14 27.20 5.64
C ALA A 51 3.94 25.74 5.23
N SER A 52 3.54 24.87 6.17
CA SER A 52 3.42 23.43 5.90
C SER A 52 2.46 23.13 4.74
N SER A 53 1.37 23.88 4.63
CA SER A 53 0.41 23.74 3.53
C SER A 53 1.02 24.02 2.16
N ILE A 54 1.90 25.03 2.07
CA ILE A 54 2.63 25.37 0.83
C ILE A 54 3.62 24.25 0.49
N ALA A 55 4.37 23.75 1.47
CA ALA A 55 5.31 22.66 1.26
C ALA A 55 4.59 21.37 0.79
N SER A 56 3.50 20.98 1.45
CA SER A 56 2.68 19.82 1.07
C SER A 56 2.07 19.98 -0.33
N ALA A 57 1.57 21.17 -0.67
CA ALA A 57 1.06 21.46 -2.01
C ALA A 57 2.16 21.33 -3.07
N ALA A 58 3.36 21.86 -2.80
CA ALA A 58 4.51 21.74 -3.68
C ALA A 58 4.95 20.27 -3.84
N PHE A 59 5.09 19.50 -2.75
CA PHE A 59 5.41 18.08 -2.83
C PHE A 59 4.41 17.31 -3.70
N LYS A 60 3.11 17.52 -3.46
CA LYS A 60 2.05 16.91 -4.26
C LYS A 60 2.15 17.29 -5.74
N GLN A 61 2.36 18.57 -6.04
CA GLN A 61 2.50 19.06 -7.41
C GLN A 61 3.68 18.41 -8.13
N TRP A 62 4.80 18.22 -7.45
CA TRP A 62 6.04 17.66 -8.02
C TRP A 62 6.16 16.14 -7.91
N GLY A 63 5.07 15.45 -7.54
CA GLY A 63 5.05 13.99 -7.46
C GLY A 63 5.86 13.40 -6.30
N ILE A 64 6.21 14.21 -5.31
CA ILE A 64 6.83 13.74 -4.07
C ILE A 64 5.73 13.15 -3.18
N ILE A 65 5.98 11.96 -2.64
CA ILE A 65 5.07 11.26 -1.75
C ILE A 65 5.33 11.75 -0.33
N GLU A 66 4.34 12.37 0.30
CA GLU A 66 4.48 12.85 1.67
C GLU A 66 3.98 11.80 2.67
N ALA A 67 4.82 11.46 3.65
CA ALA A 67 4.49 10.65 4.81
C ALA A 67 4.14 11.54 6.01
N GLU A 68 3.16 11.12 6.80
CA GLU A 68 2.63 11.89 7.93
C GLU A 68 3.37 11.61 9.24
N ASN A 69 4.00 10.45 9.37
CA ASN A 69 4.72 10.01 10.56
C ASN A 69 5.89 9.08 10.22
N GLU A 70 6.66 8.71 11.25
CA GLU A 70 7.82 7.83 11.13
C GLU A 70 7.49 6.41 10.64
N TYR A 71 6.29 5.90 10.95
CA TYR A 71 5.85 4.60 10.47
C TYR A 71 5.58 4.64 8.96
N GLU A 72 4.83 5.66 8.49
CA GLU A 72 4.52 5.82 7.07
C GLU A 72 5.77 5.96 6.20
N ILE A 73 6.80 6.72 6.62
CA ILE A 73 8.02 6.85 5.79
C ILE A 73 8.75 5.51 5.64
N ILE A 74 8.76 4.67 6.68
CA ILE A 74 9.36 3.32 6.62
C ILE A 74 8.48 2.41 5.75
N THR A 75 7.17 2.35 6.02
CA THR A 75 6.20 1.53 5.29
C THR A 75 6.18 1.87 3.80
N PHE A 76 6.14 3.15 3.46
CA PHE A 76 6.12 3.62 2.07
C PHE A 76 7.43 3.28 1.39
N SER A 77 8.57 3.49 2.06
CA SER A 77 9.88 3.12 1.51
C SER A 77 9.98 1.62 1.24
N LYS A 78 9.46 0.79 2.16
CA LYS A 78 9.42 -0.67 2.02
C LYS A 78 8.62 -1.06 0.78
N VAL A 79 7.32 -0.73 0.69
CA VAL A 79 6.49 -1.16 -0.46
C VAL A 79 6.98 -0.61 -1.79
N LEU A 80 7.45 0.64 -1.84
CA LEU A 80 7.93 1.25 -3.09
C LEU A 80 9.23 0.59 -3.59
N SER A 81 10.03 0.00 -2.70
CA SER A 81 11.24 -0.75 -3.08
C SER A 81 10.94 -2.02 -3.90
N PHE A 82 9.74 -2.61 -3.74
CA PHE A 82 9.30 -3.78 -4.49
C PHE A 82 8.91 -3.47 -5.95
N ARG A 83 8.85 -2.18 -6.33
CA ARG A 83 8.50 -1.73 -7.69
C ARG A 83 7.18 -2.29 -8.22
N LEU A 84 6.21 -2.47 -7.33
CA LEU A 84 4.86 -2.89 -7.70
C LEU A 84 4.18 -1.85 -8.62
N PRO A 85 3.18 -2.28 -9.42
CA PRO A 85 2.31 -1.35 -10.14
C PRO A 85 1.63 -0.40 -9.15
N SER A 86 1.46 0.85 -9.57
CA SER A 86 0.66 1.84 -8.85
C SER A 86 -0.83 1.59 -9.04
N ILE A 87 -1.66 2.24 -8.21
CA ILE A 87 -3.13 2.22 -8.34
C ILE A 87 -3.67 3.64 -8.38
N ARG A 88 -4.91 3.85 -8.83
CA ARG A 88 -5.48 5.20 -8.98
C ARG A 88 -6.80 5.38 -8.25
N ARG A 89 -7.75 4.47 -8.46
CA ARG A 89 -9.07 4.52 -7.83
C ARG A 89 -8.97 4.21 -6.34
N GLY A 90 -8.09 3.28 -5.98
CA GLY A 90 -7.95 2.77 -4.62
C GLY A 90 -8.97 1.68 -4.34
N ASP A 91 -9.36 0.89 -5.34
CA ASP A 91 -10.34 -0.18 -5.20
C ASP A 91 -9.65 -1.48 -4.78
N VAL A 92 -9.86 -1.88 -3.53
CA VAL A 92 -9.12 -2.94 -2.83
C VAL A 92 -10.03 -4.14 -2.59
N ALA A 93 -9.49 -5.34 -2.80
CA ALA A 93 -10.07 -6.58 -2.30
C ALA A 93 -9.26 -7.09 -1.09
N ILE A 94 -9.95 -7.43 -0.01
CA ILE A 94 -9.34 -8.02 1.18
C ILE A 94 -9.65 -9.51 1.19
N LEU A 95 -8.63 -10.35 1.29
CA LEU A 95 -8.74 -11.78 1.52
C LEU A 95 -8.17 -12.11 2.89
N THR A 96 -8.98 -12.71 3.76
CA THR A 96 -8.63 -12.94 5.17
C THR A 96 -9.00 -14.33 5.65
N ILE A 97 -8.27 -14.79 6.67
CA ILE A 97 -8.56 -16.00 7.46
C ILE A 97 -9.30 -15.62 8.77
N SER A 98 -9.37 -14.33 9.09
CA SER A 98 -9.97 -13.80 10.31
C SER A 98 -10.88 -12.62 9.99
N GLY A 99 -12.18 -12.79 10.27
CA GLY A 99 -13.16 -11.73 10.17
C GLY A 99 -12.81 -10.49 11.00
N GLY A 100 -12.24 -10.65 12.20
CA GLY A 100 -11.80 -9.52 13.03
C GLY A 100 -10.72 -8.66 12.37
N HIS A 101 -9.74 -9.29 11.71
CA HIS A 101 -8.73 -8.55 10.94
C HIS A 101 -9.33 -7.95 9.67
N GLY A 102 -10.32 -8.61 9.07
CA GLY A 102 -11.11 -8.07 7.97
C GLY A 102 -11.79 -6.75 8.36
N VAL A 103 -12.52 -6.73 9.48
CA VAL A 103 -13.19 -5.53 10.01
C VAL A 103 -12.19 -4.40 10.25
N LEU A 104 -11.09 -4.69 10.97
CA LEU A 104 -10.04 -3.70 11.23
C LEU A 104 -9.45 -3.14 9.92
N CYS A 105 -9.20 -4.01 8.94
CA CYS A 105 -8.66 -3.60 7.64
C CYS A 105 -9.65 -2.74 6.86
N SER A 106 -10.94 -3.04 6.93
CA SER A 106 -12.02 -2.23 6.32
C SER A 106 -12.05 -0.81 6.89
N ASP A 107 -12.02 -0.68 8.23
CA ASP A 107 -12.03 0.64 8.90
C ASP A 107 -10.79 1.46 8.52
N LEU A 108 -9.63 0.80 8.45
CA LEU A 108 -8.39 1.43 8.03
C LEU A 108 -8.41 1.82 6.55
N CYS A 109 -8.99 1.00 5.67
CA CYS A 109 -9.18 1.37 4.26
C CYS A 109 -10.00 2.66 4.15
N ALA A 110 -11.12 2.75 4.88
CA ALA A 110 -11.94 3.96 4.92
C ALA A 110 -11.16 5.17 5.46
N LYS A 111 -10.43 5.00 6.59
CA LYS A 111 -9.56 6.03 7.18
C LYS A 111 -8.54 6.59 6.18
N TYR A 112 -7.96 5.73 5.35
CA TYR A 112 -6.94 6.10 4.38
C TYR A 112 -7.46 6.40 2.97
N GLY A 113 -8.79 6.52 2.80
CA GLY A 113 -9.41 6.89 1.52
C GLY A 113 -9.27 5.82 0.44
N LEU A 114 -9.29 4.55 0.82
CA LEU A 114 -9.38 3.38 -0.05
C LEU A 114 -10.81 2.83 -0.03
N ASN A 115 -11.25 2.28 -1.16
CA ASN A 115 -12.57 1.70 -1.32
C ASN A 115 -12.48 0.18 -1.29
N LEU A 116 -13.51 -0.46 -0.76
CA LEU A 116 -13.65 -1.91 -0.88
C LEU A 116 -14.49 -2.23 -2.12
N VAL A 117 -13.97 -3.11 -2.97
CA VAL A 117 -14.71 -3.62 -4.13
C VAL A 117 -15.98 -4.33 -3.68
N GLU A 118 -17.10 -4.00 -4.30
CA GLU A 118 -18.35 -4.73 -4.15
C GLU A 118 -18.41 -5.90 -5.16
N PHE A 119 -18.66 -7.10 -4.62
CA PHE A 119 -18.85 -8.31 -5.41
C PHE A 119 -20.34 -8.64 -5.53
N THR A 120 -20.78 -8.85 -6.76
CA THR A 120 -22.13 -9.34 -7.07
C THR A 120 -22.38 -10.73 -6.49
N GLU A 121 -23.63 -11.14 -6.39
CA GLU A 121 -23.98 -12.49 -5.93
C GLU A 121 -23.39 -13.57 -6.83
N GLU A 122 -23.29 -13.31 -8.14
CA GLU A 122 -22.66 -14.21 -9.11
C GLU A 122 -21.16 -14.36 -8.83
N GLU A 123 -20.42 -13.25 -8.67
CA GLU A 123 -18.99 -13.28 -8.32
C GLU A 123 -18.74 -14.00 -6.99
N GLN A 124 -19.64 -13.79 -6.01
CA GLN A 124 -19.59 -14.50 -4.73
C GLN A 124 -19.78 -16.01 -4.90
N GLU A 125 -20.73 -16.44 -5.73
CA GLU A 125 -21.00 -17.86 -5.97
C GLU A 125 -19.87 -18.52 -6.80
N GLU A 126 -19.28 -17.80 -7.75
CA GLU A 126 -18.07 -18.25 -8.45
C GLU A 126 -16.91 -18.51 -7.48
N MET A 127 -16.64 -17.56 -6.58
CA MET A 127 -15.62 -17.74 -5.55
C MET A 127 -15.96 -18.91 -4.62
N ARG A 128 -17.24 -19.11 -4.28
CA ARG A 128 -17.69 -20.22 -3.41
C ARG A 128 -17.35 -21.57 -4.02
N ARG A 129 -17.55 -21.73 -5.33
CA ARG A 129 -17.22 -22.96 -6.08
C ARG A 129 -15.72 -23.28 -6.11
N LEU A 130 -14.85 -22.30 -5.83
CA LEU A 130 -13.40 -22.52 -5.75
C LEU A 130 -12.97 -23.19 -4.44
N LEU A 131 -13.76 -23.00 -3.38
CA LEU A 131 -13.43 -23.39 -2.02
C LEU A 131 -13.61 -24.88 -1.78
N ASN A 132 -12.85 -25.41 -0.81
CA ASN A 132 -13.04 -26.76 -0.31
C ASN A 132 -14.41 -26.94 0.39
N PRO A 133 -14.96 -28.17 0.46
CA PRO A 133 -16.29 -28.42 1.04
C PRO A 133 -16.49 -28.00 2.49
N SER A 134 -15.41 -27.89 3.28
CA SER A 134 -15.46 -27.46 4.68
C SER A 134 -15.46 -25.93 4.84
N ALA A 135 -14.79 -25.19 3.94
CA ALA A 135 -14.78 -23.73 3.96
C ALA A 135 -15.98 -23.12 3.22
N ALA A 136 -16.41 -23.74 2.11
CA ALA A 136 -17.46 -23.21 1.24
C ALA A 136 -18.78 -22.83 1.95
N PRO A 137 -19.31 -23.57 2.95
CA PRO A 137 -20.58 -23.23 3.59
C PRO A 137 -20.50 -22.08 4.60
N ILE A 138 -19.31 -21.82 5.14
CA ILE A 138 -19.10 -20.88 6.27
C ILE A 138 -18.33 -19.62 5.87
N ALA A 139 -17.74 -19.59 4.68
CA ALA A 139 -17.03 -18.43 4.17
C ALA A 139 -17.97 -17.26 3.86
N SER A 140 -17.54 -16.06 4.24
CA SER A 140 -18.11 -14.79 3.78
C SER A 140 -17.37 -14.35 2.52
N LEU A 141 -18.08 -14.22 1.41
CA LEU A 141 -17.49 -13.89 0.11
C LEU A 141 -17.77 -12.46 -0.34
N ARG A 142 -18.39 -11.66 0.54
CA ARG A 142 -18.38 -10.20 0.44
C ARG A 142 -16.96 -9.68 0.66
N ASN A 143 -16.72 -8.38 0.52
CA ASN A 143 -15.44 -7.78 0.86
C ASN A 143 -15.52 -7.20 2.29
N PRO A 144 -14.72 -7.67 3.26
CA PRO A 144 -13.63 -8.66 3.17
C PRO A 144 -14.08 -10.09 2.92
N ILE A 145 -13.32 -10.80 2.09
CA ILE A 145 -13.50 -12.22 1.80
C ILE A 145 -12.87 -13.01 2.94
N ASP A 146 -13.70 -13.55 3.82
CA ASP A 146 -13.28 -14.33 4.99
C ASP A 146 -13.45 -15.82 4.72
N LEU A 147 -12.34 -16.53 4.56
CA LEU A 147 -12.31 -17.97 4.33
C LEU A 147 -12.41 -18.79 5.61
N THR A 148 -12.46 -18.14 6.79
CA THR A 148 -12.58 -18.75 8.12
C THR A 148 -11.46 -19.73 8.45
N GLY A 149 -11.56 -20.47 9.57
CA GLY A 149 -10.51 -21.40 10.01
C GLY A 149 -10.40 -22.72 9.22
N SER A 150 -11.34 -23.03 8.33
CA SER A 150 -11.40 -24.31 7.60
C SER A 150 -10.74 -24.28 6.22
N LEU A 151 -10.07 -23.17 5.87
CA LEU A 151 -9.39 -23.06 4.59
C LEU A 151 -8.13 -23.95 4.52
N VAL A 152 -7.69 -24.21 3.31
CA VAL A 152 -6.35 -24.74 2.98
C VAL A 152 -5.63 -23.76 2.06
N ASP A 153 -4.32 -23.92 1.88
CA ASP A 153 -3.51 -23.07 0.98
C ASP A 153 -4.14 -22.89 -0.42
N ASN A 154 -4.71 -23.98 -0.97
CA ASN A 154 -5.30 -23.98 -2.31
C ASN A 154 -6.54 -23.07 -2.42
N ASP A 155 -7.27 -22.85 -1.33
CA ASP A 155 -8.38 -21.89 -1.32
C ASP A 155 -7.85 -20.46 -1.44
N VAL A 156 -6.77 -20.13 -0.72
CA VAL A 156 -6.10 -18.83 -0.85
C VAL A 156 -5.60 -18.62 -2.27
N GLU A 157 -4.94 -19.62 -2.86
CA GLU A 157 -4.41 -19.53 -4.23
C GLU A 157 -5.52 -19.26 -5.25
N LYS A 158 -6.62 -20.01 -5.19
CA LYS A 158 -7.72 -19.87 -6.15
C LYS A 158 -8.46 -18.55 -6.00
N VAL A 159 -8.79 -18.16 -4.76
CA VAL A 159 -9.50 -16.89 -4.51
C VAL A 159 -8.60 -15.71 -4.83
N ALA A 160 -7.31 -15.75 -4.44
CA ALA A 160 -6.36 -14.72 -4.85
C ALA A 160 -6.27 -14.62 -6.37
N GLU A 161 -6.16 -15.73 -7.10
CA GLU A 161 -6.14 -15.70 -8.56
C GLU A 161 -7.42 -15.08 -9.16
N TYR A 162 -8.58 -15.41 -8.62
CA TYR A 162 -9.85 -14.82 -9.02
C TYR A 162 -9.83 -13.29 -8.89
N LEU A 163 -9.38 -12.77 -7.74
CA LEU A 163 -9.25 -11.35 -7.48
C LEU A 163 -8.24 -10.68 -8.43
N MET A 164 -7.14 -11.37 -8.76
CA MET A 164 -6.17 -10.85 -9.71
C MET A 164 -6.75 -10.70 -11.12
N LYS A 165 -7.72 -11.54 -11.52
CA LYS A 165 -8.40 -11.48 -12.81
C LYS A 165 -9.54 -10.44 -12.84
N ASN A 166 -10.15 -10.13 -11.70
CA ASN A 166 -11.32 -9.24 -11.64
C ASN A 166 -10.94 -7.76 -11.88
N GLU A 167 -11.43 -7.14 -12.95
CA GLU A 167 -11.06 -5.78 -13.37
C GLU A 167 -11.47 -4.66 -12.39
N LYS A 168 -12.45 -4.91 -11.52
CA LYS A 168 -12.86 -3.97 -10.46
C LYS A 168 -11.75 -3.80 -9.42
N VAL A 169 -10.95 -4.84 -9.20
CA VAL A 169 -9.87 -4.89 -8.21
C VAL A 169 -8.60 -4.24 -8.77
N GLU A 170 -8.12 -3.17 -8.13
CA GLU A 170 -6.80 -2.59 -8.41
C GLU A 170 -5.70 -3.16 -7.51
N ALA A 171 -6.01 -3.51 -6.25
CA ALA A 171 -5.05 -4.07 -5.31
C ALA A 171 -5.68 -5.15 -4.41
N VAL A 172 -4.85 -6.08 -3.94
CA VAL A 172 -5.27 -7.12 -2.99
C VAL A 172 -4.48 -7.02 -1.69
N ILE A 173 -5.18 -7.09 -0.56
CA ILE A 173 -4.58 -7.27 0.77
C ILE A 173 -4.85 -8.71 1.23
N LEU A 174 -3.78 -9.46 1.47
CA LEU A 174 -3.83 -10.82 2.00
C LEU A 174 -3.59 -10.82 3.51
N LEU A 175 -4.63 -10.94 4.33
CA LEU A 175 -4.54 -10.98 5.79
C LEU A 175 -4.32 -12.42 6.27
N MET A 176 -3.06 -12.85 6.31
CA MET A 176 -2.68 -14.24 6.57
C MET A 176 -2.31 -14.44 8.04
N LEU A 177 -3.19 -15.16 8.75
CA LEU A 177 -2.99 -15.58 10.14
C LEU A 177 -2.86 -17.11 10.16
N PRO A 178 -1.64 -17.65 9.98
CA PRO A 178 -1.41 -19.08 9.81
C PRO A 178 -1.48 -19.85 11.15
N TYR A 179 -2.56 -19.64 11.91
CA TYR A 179 -2.90 -20.44 13.08
C TYR A 179 -3.61 -21.76 12.74
N PRO A 180 -4.46 -21.85 11.70
CA PRO A 180 -5.07 -23.12 11.32
C PRO A 180 -4.01 -24.16 10.92
N PRO A 181 -4.13 -25.42 11.39
CA PRO A 181 -3.16 -26.48 11.07
C PRO A 181 -3.15 -26.88 9.59
N THR A 182 -4.19 -26.49 8.85
CA THR A 182 -4.36 -26.70 7.41
C THR A 182 -3.53 -25.74 6.55
N ILE A 183 -2.96 -24.70 7.14
CA ILE A 183 -2.10 -23.73 6.46
C ILE A 183 -0.65 -24.16 6.56
N SER A 184 -0.01 -24.34 5.40
CA SER A 184 1.39 -24.76 5.35
C SER A 184 2.34 -23.57 5.47
N MET A 185 3.58 -23.85 5.87
CA MET A 185 4.67 -22.85 5.82
C MET A 185 5.02 -22.41 4.39
N GLN A 186 4.51 -23.11 3.37
CA GLN A 186 4.71 -22.78 1.96
C GLN A 186 3.68 -21.79 1.42
N LEU A 187 2.67 -21.42 2.21
CA LEU A 187 1.59 -20.51 1.80
C LEU A 187 2.13 -19.25 1.12
N GLY A 188 3.15 -18.60 1.71
CA GLY A 188 3.73 -17.37 1.18
C GLY A 188 4.26 -17.53 -0.24
N ARG A 189 5.07 -18.56 -0.48
CA ARG A 189 5.61 -18.87 -1.81
C ARG A 189 4.50 -19.24 -2.80
N ARG A 190 3.53 -20.05 -2.37
CA ARG A 190 2.41 -20.52 -3.20
C ARG A 190 1.54 -19.35 -3.68
N ALA A 191 1.05 -18.54 -2.74
CA ALA A 191 0.24 -17.37 -3.06
C ALA A 191 1.03 -16.34 -3.90
N ALA A 192 2.30 -16.07 -3.54
CA ALA A 192 3.15 -15.16 -4.32
C ALA A 192 3.34 -15.61 -5.77
N ASN A 193 3.55 -16.91 -6.01
CA ASN A 193 3.71 -17.49 -7.35
C ASN A 193 2.47 -17.34 -8.23
N ILE A 194 1.27 -17.31 -7.63
CA ILE A 194 0.03 -17.04 -8.34
C ILE A 194 -0.06 -15.54 -8.68
N VAL A 195 0.03 -14.67 -7.67
CA VAL A 195 -0.26 -13.24 -7.86
C VAL A 195 0.77 -12.53 -8.75
N ARG A 196 2.04 -12.96 -8.73
CA ARG A 196 3.11 -12.36 -9.56
C ARG A 196 2.91 -12.54 -11.08
N LYS A 197 2.02 -13.43 -11.50
CA LYS A 197 1.67 -13.62 -12.92
C LYS A 197 0.88 -12.43 -13.47
N TYR A 198 0.31 -11.59 -12.59
CA TYR A 198 -0.59 -10.51 -12.92
C TYR A 198 0.05 -9.15 -12.63
N LYS A 199 -0.48 -8.10 -13.27
CA LYS A 199 -0.01 -6.71 -13.11
C LYS A 199 -0.87 -5.91 -12.14
N LYS A 200 -1.15 -6.48 -10.97
CA LYS A 200 -1.81 -5.78 -9.86
C LYS A 200 -0.99 -5.94 -8.58
N PRO A 201 -0.84 -4.89 -7.76
CA PRO A 201 -0.13 -5.01 -6.50
C PRO A 201 -0.87 -5.89 -5.50
N VAL A 202 -0.09 -6.67 -4.76
CA VAL A 202 -0.55 -7.45 -3.61
C VAL A 202 0.33 -7.12 -2.42
N VAL A 203 -0.28 -6.90 -1.27
CA VAL A 203 0.40 -6.77 0.02
C VAL A 203 -0.09 -7.90 0.91
N ALA A 204 0.83 -8.62 1.55
CA ALA A 204 0.49 -9.60 2.56
C ALA A 204 0.63 -9.00 3.96
N TYR A 205 -0.19 -9.46 4.89
CA TYR A 205 0.00 -9.28 6.31
C TYR A 205 0.30 -10.65 6.93
N VAL A 206 1.37 -10.72 7.71
CA VAL A 206 1.73 -11.89 8.53
C VAL A 206 2.24 -11.38 9.87
N PRO A 207 1.71 -11.84 11.01
CA PRO A 207 2.17 -11.37 12.32
C PRO A 207 3.66 -11.69 12.52
N TRP A 208 4.40 -10.75 13.11
CA TRP A 208 5.82 -10.90 13.40
C TRP A 208 6.05 -11.94 14.50
N VAL A 209 6.15 -13.20 14.12
CA VAL A 209 6.44 -14.32 15.01
C VAL A 209 7.44 -15.22 14.30
N GLN A 210 8.53 -15.60 14.99
CA GLN A 210 9.64 -16.36 14.40
C GLN A 210 9.19 -17.63 13.66
N LYS A 211 8.18 -18.35 14.17
CA LYS A 211 7.63 -19.54 13.51
C LYS A 211 7.02 -19.28 12.12
N TYR A 212 6.64 -18.05 11.80
CA TYR A 212 6.05 -17.68 10.51
C TYR A 212 7.05 -17.08 9.54
N GLN A 213 8.33 -17.03 9.90
CA GLN A 213 9.40 -16.45 9.08
C GLN A 213 9.44 -17.05 7.66
N MET A 214 9.25 -18.38 7.54
CA MET A 214 9.23 -19.05 6.23
C MET A 214 8.09 -18.56 5.32
N ILE A 215 6.95 -18.20 5.89
CA ILE A 215 5.82 -17.64 5.13
C ILE A 215 6.17 -16.21 4.69
N VAL A 216 6.75 -15.40 5.58
CA VAL A 216 7.20 -14.04 5.30
C VAL A 216 8.21 -14.05 4.15
N GLU A 217 9.27 -14.85 4.26
CA GLU A 217 10.30 -15.00 3.22
C GLU A 217 9.71 -15.54 1.92
N GLY A 218 8.75 -16.47 2.01
CA GLY A 218 8.03 -17.00 0.86
C GLY A 218 7.33 -15.90 0.05
N PHE A 219 6.77 -14.89 0.70
CA PHE A 219 6.20 -13.73 0.03
C PHE A 219 7.28 -12.76 -0.47
N GLU A 220 8.18 -12.32 0.40
CA GLU A 220 9.11 -11.22 0.09
C GLU A 220 10.13 -11.61 -0.98
N LEU A 221 10.69 -12.83 -0.93
CA LEU A 221 11.60 -13.34 -1.96
C LEU A 221 10.92 -13.53 -3.32
N ASN A 222 9.58 -13.58 -3.34
CA ASN A 222 8.78 -13.70 -4.56
C ASN A 222 8.08 -12.39 -4.94
N GLY A 223 8.52 -11.26 -4.39
CA GLY A 223 8.10 -9.92 -4.81
C GLY A 223 6.79 -9.44 -4.21
N VAL A 224 6.28 -10.08 -3.16
CA VAL A 224 5.11 -9.62 -2.40
C VAL A 224 5.58 -9.04 -1.06
N PRO A 225 5.45 -7.73 -0.82
CA PRO A 225 5.80 -7.13 0.46
C PRO A 225 4.89 -7.65 1.58
N VAL A 226 5.49 -7.86 2.75
CA VAL A 226 4.78 -8.30 3.96
C VAL A 226 4.74 -7.18 4.98
N ALA A 227 3.56 -6.91 5.51
CA ALA A 227 3.31 -6.07 6.66
C ALA A 227 3.14 -6.94 7.91
N HIS A 228 3.45 -6.35 9.07
CA HIS A 228 3.35 -7.01 10.37
C HIS A 228 2.27 -6.40 11.28
N THR A 229 1.61 -5.35 10.80
CA THR A 229 0.33 -4.85 11.33
C THR A 229 -0.68 -4.68 10.18
N VAL A 230 -1.97 -4.72 10.50
CA VAL A 230 -3.02 -4.47 9.50
C VAL A 230 -2.94 -3.03 8.97
N GLU A 231 -2.62 -2.07 9.82
CA GLU A 231 -2.45 -0.67 9.43
C GLU A 231 -1.27 -0.48 8.48
N GLU A 232 -0.14 -1.14 8.72
CA GLU A 232 0.99 -1.14 7.79
C GLU A 232 0.57 -1.68 6.41
N ALA A 233 -0.21 -2.78 6.35
CA ALA A 233 -0.67 -3.33 5.07
C ALA A 233 -1.52 -2.33 4.28
N VAL A 234 -2.42 -1.62 4.96
CA VAL A 234 -3.26 -0.58 4.35
C VAL A 234 -2.43 0.64 3.93
N GLN A 235 -1.48 1.07 4.76
CA GLN A 235 -0.54 2.15 4.44
C GLN A 235 0.33 1.82 3.22
N MET A 236 0.72 0.55 3.02
CA MET A 236 1.43 0.13 1.81
C MET A 236 0.58 0.36 0.56
N ILE A 237 -0.72 0.04 0.59
CA ILE A 237 -1.64 0.31 -0.51
C ILE A 237 -1.86 1.82 -0.72
N LYS A 238 -1.98 2.61 0.37
CA LYS A 238 -1.99 4.08 0.32
C LYS A 238 -0.78 4.62 -0.44
N ALA A 239 0.42 4.11 -0.17
CA ALA A 239 1.64 4.55 -0.86
C ALA A 239 1.58 4.30 -2.38
N LEU A 240 1.05 3.15 -2.80
CA LEU A 240 0.88 2.81 -4.22
C LEU A 240 -0.18 3.67 -4.91
N LYS A 241 -1.23 4.10 -4.18
CA LYS A 241 -2.21 5.08 -4.66
C LYS A 241 -1.56 6.45 -4.84
N LEU A 242 -0.83 6.94 -3.84
CA LEU A 242 -0.11 8.21 -3.91
C LEU A 242 0.91 8.23 -5.06
N LYS A 243 1.58 7.11 -5.32
CA LYS A 243 2.45 6.94 -6.49
C LYS A 243 1.66 7.07 -7.81
N GLY A 244 0.51 6.40 -7.95
CA GLY A 244 -0.30 6.46 -9.18
C GLY A 244 -0.90 7.85 -9.44
N GLU A 245 -1.24 8.58 -8.39
CA GLU A 245 -1.63 9.98 -8.47
C GLU A 245 -0.47 10.88 -8.93
N ALA A 246 0.74 10.65 -8.38
CA ALA A 246 1.94 11.37 -8.78
C ALA A 246 2.31 11.12 -10.24
N GLU A 247 2.28 9.86 -10.69
CA GLU A 247 2.46 9.47 -12.10
C GLU A 247 1.48 10.22 -13.02
N THR A 248 0.21 10.31 -12.62
CA THR A 248 -0.81 11.01 -13.40
C THR A 248 -0.51 12.51 -13.53
N ARG A 249 -0.02 13.15 -12.46
CA ARG A 249 0.36 14.58 -12.48
C ARG A 249 1.58 14.83 -13.35
N ILE A 250 2.61 14.01 -13.23
CA ILE A 250 3.85 14.10 -14.01
C ILE A 250 3.57 13.92 -15.50
N ASN A 251 2.83 12.87 -15.87
CA ASN A 251 2.52 12.55 -17.26
C ASN A 251 1.65 13.60 -17.97
N ARG A 252 0.85 14.36 -17.21
CA ARG A 252 0.04 15.48 -17.75
C ARG A 252 0.82 16.79 -17.86
N GLY A 253 2.12 16.81 -17.53
CA GLY A 253 2.94 18.02 -17.53
C GLY A 253 2.54 19.03 -16.43
N LEU A 254 1.67 18.64 -15.49
CA LEU A 254 1.16 19.53 -14.43
C LEU A 254 2.24 19.91 -13.41
N CYS A 255 3.34 19.16 -13.35
CA CYS A 255 4.50 19.49 -12.52
C CYS A 255 5.24 20.75 -13.00
N TYR A 256 5.15 21.08 -14.29
CA TYR A 256 5.91 22.19 -14.92
C TYR A 256 5.04 23.40 -15.28
N ALA A 257 3.72 23.29 -15.19
CA ALA A 257 2.81 24.39 -15.48
C ALA A 257 2.98 25.53 -14.46
N GLY A 258 3.57 26.65 -14.89
CA GLY A 258 3.72 27.88 -14.09
C GLY A 258 5.14 28.27 -13.70
N LEU A 259 6.18 27.57 -14.16
CA LEU A 259 7.56 28.03 -13.97
C LEU A 259 7.98 28.94 -15.13
N PRO A 260 8.55 30.13 -14.87
CA PRO A 260 9.24 30.87 -15.92
C PRO A 260 10.36 30.00 -16.47
N SER A 261 10.49 29.96 -17.79
CA SER A 261 11.64 29.38 -18.47
C SER A 261 12.89 30.07 -17.94
N VAL A 262 13.73 29.34 -17.21
CA VAL A 262 15.03 29.85 -16.78
C VAL A 262 15.94 29.81 -18.01
N GLY A 263 15.94 30.90 -18.77
CA GLY A 263 16.95 31.25 -19.75
C GLY A 263 17.86 32.33 -19.18
#